data_AF-A0A661PJH6-F1
#
_entry.id   AF-A0A661PJH6-F1
#
_cell.length_a   1.000
_cell.length_b   1.000
_cell.length_c   1.000
_cell.angle_alpha   90.00
_cell.angle_beta   90.00
_cell.angle_gamma   90.00
#
_symmetry.space_group_name_H-M   'P 1'
#
loop_
_entity.id
_entity.type
_entity.pdbx_description
1 polymer ?
#
loop_
_entity_poly.entity_id
_entity_poly.type
_entity_poly.pdbx_seq_one_letter_code
_entity_poly.pdbx_strand_id
1 'polypeptide(L)' 'VERRFAQHLAGTGAKYFRGRSPCRIVYLESGHNRSSASRREVEIKRLRPVDKRLLIESSANRLGNIKLDCFLVTGIMQ' A
#
# COMPACT_ATOMS: atom_id res chain seq x y z
N VAL A 1 9.54 5.12 -2.34
CA VAL A 1 8.61 4.47 -1.39
C VAL A 1 9.15 4.53 0.03
N GLU A 2 10.41 4.13 0.24
CA GLU A 2 11.11 4.17 1.53
C GLU A 2 11.03 5.53 2.23
N ARG A 3 11.32 6.64 1.54
CA ARG A 3 11.23 7.99 2.12
C ARG A 3 9.87 8.28 2.76
N ARG A 4 8.78 7.86 2.11
CA ARG A 4 7.42 8.11 2.61
C ARG A 4 7.03 7.14 3.71
N PHE A 5 7.49 5.89 3.64
CA PHE A 5 7.35 4.94 4.73
C PHE A 5 8.02 5.45 6.01
N ALA A 6 9.25 5.97 5.89
CA ALA A 6 9.96 6.60 7.01
C ALA A 6 9.19 7.82 7.58
N GLN A 7 8.60 8.66 6.73
CA GLN A 7 7.76 9.77 7.17
C GLN A 7 6.49 9.30 7.90
N HIS A 8 5.86 8.21 7.44
CA HIS A 8 4.70 7.64 8.13
C HIS A 8 5.09 6.96 9.45
N LEU A 9 6.22 6.26 9.50
CA LEU A 9 6.77 5.70 10.74
C LEU A 9 7.07 6.80 11.77
N ALA A 10 7.62 7.92 11.30
CA ALA A 10 7.89 9.10 12.14
C ALA A 10 6.62 9.91 12.48
N GLY A 11 5.43 9.49 12.03
CA GLY A 11 4.16 10.22 12.27
C GLY A 11 4.05 11.56 11.54
N THR A 12 5.01 11.94 10.69
CA THR A 12 5.02 13.21 9.94
C THR A 12 4.37 13.11 8.57
N GLY A 13 3.98 11.91 8.15
CA GLY A 13 3.25 11.67 6.90
C GLY A 13 1.76 11.99 6.99
N ALA A 14 0.93 11.19 6.33
CA ALA A 14 -0.52 11.39 6.27
C ALA A 14 -1.15 11.44 7.68
N LYS A 15 -2.17 12.29 7.84
CA LYS A 15 -2.90 12.50 9.11
C LYS A 15 -3.32 11.19 9.79
N TYR A 16 -3.67 10.18 9.00
CA TYR A 16 -4.05 8.85 9.48
C TYR A 16 -2.96 8.15 10.32
N PHE A 17 -1.67 8.37 10.01
CA PHE A 17 -0.54 7.73 10.70
C PHE A 17 0.04 8.54 11.87
N ARG A 18 -0.56 9.69 12.22
CA ARG A 18 -0.09 10.51 13.34
C ARG A 18 -0.28 9.86 14.72
N GLY A 19 -1.17 8.86 14.82
CA GLY A 19 -1.39 8.06 16.03
C GLY A 19 -1.37 6.55 15.76
N ARG A 20 -0.92 6.13 14.58
CA ARG A 20 -0.86 4.73 14.15
C ARG A 20 0.41 4.52 13.35
N SER A 21 1.27 3.61 13.80
CA SER A 21 2.48 3.28 13.05
C SER A 21 2.17 2.21 11.99
N PRO A 22 2.51 2.45 10.72
CA PRO A 22 2.36 1.43 9.69
C PRO A 22 3.34 0.28 9.95
N CYS A 23 2.84 -0.96 10.00
CA CYS A 23 3.68 -2.12 10.28
C CYS A 23 4.52 -2.56 9.08
N ARG A 24 3.92 -2.54 7.88
CA ARG A 24 4.56 -3.10 6.67
C ARG A 24 3.88 -2.64 5.38
N ILE A 25 4.66 -2.68 4.30
CA ILE A 25 4.13 -2.60 2.93
C ILE A 25 3.92 -4.03 2.44
N VAL A 26 2.74 -4.31 1.87
CA VAL A 26 2.36 -5.68 1.42
C VAL A 26 2.15 -5.80 -0.08
N TYR A 27 2.01 -4.66 -0.77
CA TYR A 27 1.79 -4.63 -2.20
C TYR A 27 2.58 -3.49 -2.82
N LEU A 28 3.36 -3.81 -3.86
CA LEU A 28 4.08 -2.82 -4.65
C LEU A 28 4.02 -3.18 -6.13
N GLU A 29 3.57 -2.23 -6.95
CA GLU A 29 3.44 -2.37 -8.39
C GLU A 29 4.29 -1.29 -9.10
N SER A 30 5.03 -1.64 -10.15
CA SER A 30 5.76 -0.71 -11.04
C SER A 30 4.97 -0.41 -12.30
N GLY A 31 5.43 0.59 -13.06
CA GLY A 31 4.97 0.81 -14.44
C GLY A 31 3.79 1.76 -14.54
N HIS A 32 3.47 2.47 -13.46
CA HIS A 32 2.43 3.47 -13.45
C HIS A 32 2.99 4.89 -13.56
N ASN A 33 2.39 5.67 -14.45
CA ASN A 33 2.56 7.13 -14.47
C ASN A 33 1.69 7.75 -13.37
N ARG A 34 1.92 9.03 -13.05
CA ARG A 34 1.16 9.75 -12.01
C ARG A 34 -0.36 9.58 -12.13
N SER A 35 -0.90 9.69 -13.36
CA SER A 35 -2.33 9.54 -13.63
C SER A 35 -2.82 8.09 -13.53
N SER A 36 -2.04 7.11 -13.98
CA SER A 36 -2.45 5.69 -13.89
C SER A 36 -2.33 5.18 -12.46
N ALA A 37 -1.30 5.60 -11.71
CA ALA A 37 -1.10 5.28 -10.30
C ALA A 37 -2.30 5.75 -9.45
N SER A 38 -2.79 6.97 -9.71
CA SER A 38 -3.95 7.52 -9.00
C SER A 38 -5.23 6.72 -9.25
N ARG A 39 -5.47 6.33 -10.51
CA ARG A 39 -6.63 5.51 -10.88
C ARG A 39 -6.57 4.13 -10.24
N ARG A 40 -5.40 3.50 -10.30
CA ARG A 40 -5.14 2.20 -9.68
C ARG A 40 -5.31 2.24 -8.16
N GLU A 41 -4.85 3.32 -7.51
CA GLU A 41 -5.02 3.51 -6.07
C GLU A 41 -6.51 3.58 -5.66
N VAL A 42 -7.33 4.29 -6.43
CA VAL A 42 -8.78 4.37 -6.20
C VAL A 42 -9.44 3.01 -6.39
N GLU A 43 -9.07 2.29 -7.45
CA GLU A 43 -9.57 0.93 -7.71
C GLU A 43 -9.25 0.00 -6.54
N ILE A 44 -7.99 -0.04 -6.10
CA ILE A 44 -7.56 -0.86 -4.96
C ILE A 44 -8.28 -0.44 -3.68
N LYS A 45 -8.48 0.85 -3.42
CA LYS A 45 -9.24 1.31 -2.23
C LYS A 45 -10.67 0.80 -2.24
N ARG A 46 -11.31 0.71 -3.42
CA ARG A 46 -12.68 0.21 -3.62
C ARG A 46 -12.80 -1.31 -3.54
N LEU A 47 -11.71 -2.07 -3.73
CA LEU A 47 -11.73 -3.52 -3.63
C LEU A 47 -12.17 -4.00 -2.24
N ARG A 48 -12.92 -5.11 -2.22
CA ARG A 48 -13.33 -5.76 -0.98
C ARG A 48 -12.11 -6.37 -0.28
N PRO A 49 -12.19 -6.64 1.03
CA PRO A 49 -11.10 -7.27 1.77
C PRO A 49 -10.59 -8.58 1.13
N VAL A 50 -11.49 -9.39 0.55
CA VAL A 50 -11.11 -10.64 -0.14
C VAL A 50 -10.30 -10.35 -1.41
N ASP A 51 -10.78 -9.44 -2.26
CA ASP A 51 -10.12 -9.09 -3.51
C ASP A 51 -8.74 -8.45 -3.27
N LYS A 52 -8.59 -7.71 -2.15
CA LYS A 52 -7.28 -7.17 -1.72
C LYS A 52 -6.29 -8.27 -1.35
N ARG A 53 -6.74 -9.34 -0.69
CA ARG A 53 -5.87 -10.49 -0.35
C ARG A 53 -5.42 -11.21 -1.62
N LEU A 54 -6.36 -11.50 -2.53
CA LEU A 54 -6.05 -12.10 -3.83
C LEU A 54 -5.06 -11.24 -4.63
N LEU A 55 -5.20 -9.92 -4.58
CA LEU A 55 -4.28 -9.02 -5.25
C LEU A 55 -2.86 -9.07 -4.65
N ILE A 56 -2.74 -9.26 -3.33
CA ILE A 56 -1.43 -9.38 -2.67
C ILE A 56 -0.75 -10.70 -3.02
N GLU A 57 -1.52 -11.77 -3.18
CA GLU A 57 -1.06 -13.11 -3.60
C GLU A 57 -0.80 -13.22 -5.11
N SER A 58 -1.22 -12.23 -5.90
CA SER A 58 -0.99 -12.17 -7.33
C SER A 58 0.50 -12.01 -7.66
N SER A 59 0.91 -12.59 -8.79
CA SER A 59 2.25 -12.43 -9.38
C SER A 59 2.59 -10.98 -9.75
N ALA A 60 1.60 -10.07 -9.78
CA ALA A 60 1.81 -8.64 -9.99
C ALA A 60 2.51 -7.96 -8.79
N ASN A 61 2.51 -8.58 -7.61
CA ASN A 61 3.12 -8.04 -6.42
C ASN A 61 4.64 -8.23 -6.43
N ARG A 62 5.40 -7.12 -6.51
CA ARG A 62 6.87 -7.18 -6.45
C ARG A 62 7.45 -7.53 -5.08
N LEU A 63 6.65 -7.56 -4.02
CA LEU A 63 7.15 -7.82 -2.67
C LEU A 63 7.19 -9.31 -2.27
N GLY A 64 6.65 -10.22 -3.08
CA GLY A 64 6.56 -11.64 -2.76
C GLY A 64 5.65 -11.93 -1.56
N ASN A 65 5.06 -13.13 -1.49
CA ASN A 65 4.03 -13.49 -0.51
C ASN A 65 4.42 -13.11 0.93
N ILE A 66 3.69 -12.18 1.55
CA ILE A 66 3.81 -11.99 3.00
C ILE A 66 2.48 -12.07 3.73
N LYS A 67 2.50 -12.87 4.81
CA LYS A 67 1.39 -13.07 5.75
C LYS A 67 0.89 -11.73 6.29
N LEU A 68 -0.43 -11.55 6.21
CA LEU A 68 -1.16 -10.34 6.57
C LEU A 68 -1.49 -10.33 8.05
N ASP A 69 -0.50 -10.08 8.89
CA ASP A 69 -0.73 -9.76 10.29
C ASP A 69 -0.46 -8.26 10.49
N CYS A 70 -1.52 -7.53 10.83
CA CYS A 70 -1.55 -6.12 11.22
C CYS A 70 -1.77 -5.05 10.11
N PHE A 71 -2.52 -4.02 10.52
CA PHE A 71 -3.13 -2.92 9.76
C PHE A 71 -2.36 -2.47 8.51
N LEU A 72 -3.03 -2.59 7.35
CA LEU A 72 -2.40 -2.53 6.04
C LEU A 72 -2.60 -1.18 5.36
N VAL A 73 -1.49 -0.57 4.97
CA VAL A 73 -1.47 0.55 4.04
C VAL A 73 -1.45 -0.02 2.63
N THR A 74 -2.60 -0.09 1.97
CA THR A 74 -2.65 -0.21 0.50
C THR A 74 -2.21 1.15 -0.06
N GLY A 75 -0.89 1.36 -0.14
CA GLY A 75 -0.30 2.62 -0.60
C GLY A 75 0.41 2.42 -1.93
N ILE A 76 -0.31 2.55 -3.04
CA ILE A 76 0.35 2.94 -4.30
C ILE A 76 0.51 4.44 -4.22
N MET A 77 1.75 4.92 -4.24
CA MET A 77 2.05 6.36 -4.20
C MET A 77 2.31 6.88 -5.61
N GLN A 78 1.58 7.93 -6.03
CA GLN A 78 2.16 9.01 -6.85
C GLN A 78 3.36 9.60 -6.15
#